data_AF-A0A8J5MS89-F1
#
_entry.id   AF-A0A8J5MS89-F1
#
_cell.length_a   1.000
_cell.length_b   1.000
_cell.length_c   1.000
_cell.angle_alpha   90.00
_cell.angle_beta   90.00
_cell.angle_gamma   90.00
#
_symmetry.space_group_name_H-M   'P 1'
#
loop_
_entity.id
_entity.type
_entity.pdbx_description
1 polymer ?
#
loop_
_entity_poly.entity_id
_entity_poly.type
_entity_poly.pdbx_seq_one_letter_code
_entity_poly.pdbx_strand_id
1 'polypeptide(L)'
;MSFSESKALIEEGDTVILYIGVSQIYALEVKPKITNKLGQPVDNVFQTRYGSLKVMNLIGVKFGSKVSLSKGWAHVLYPTPELWTVTLPHRTQILYTPDISMVVTQLEIGPGSVVCEAGTGSGSLSHALLRAIGPTGRLYTCDFHKERVALDEFTHHGFGQRVTVSHRDVYVEGLGVENEADAVFLDLPRPWEALPHAVSSIKASGGRICSFSPCIEQVSRACELMASIGLQEITTLECLAREFQVKYISLPVLSNRKEAPENLQKNVLEEDLLESHKKRKFEDKPLEKSDICEDNCQTRRTDTEIEIKQENPSSSAGQQQNNDFRFKTGVTQLKMPGHTGFLTFATVPPGLRKVTLFPKTLSEDVSVL
;
A
#
# COMPACT_ATOMS: atom_id res chain seq x y z
N MET A 1 5.90 16.74 19.02
CA MET A 1 6.23 15.40 18.48
C MET A 1 5.34 15.13 17.29
N SER A 2 5.89 14.57 16.22
CA SER A 2 5.40 14.85 14.88
C SER A 2 4.38 13.87 14.32
N PHE A 3 4.10 12.72 14.96
CA PHE A 3 3.14 11.74 14.43
C PHE A 3 1.88 11.53 15.29
N SER A 4 1.93 11.85 16.58
CA SER A 4 0.83 11.55 17.52
C SER A 4 -0.26 12.63 17.54
N GLU A 5 0.11 13.89 17.32
CA GLU A 5 -0.80 15.04 17.44
C GLU A 5 -0.51 16.10 16.39
N SER A 6 -1.55 16.55 15.68
CA SER A 6 -1.42 17.57 14.65
C SER A 6 -0.94 18.89 15.24
N LYS A 7 0.08 19.48 14.62
CA LYS A 7 0.68 20.74 15.04
C LYS A 7 0.68 21.73 13.88
N ALA A 8 0.50 23.01 14.19
CA ALA A 8 0.51 24.07 13.19
C ALA A 8 1.93 24.47 12.76
N LEU A 9 2.83 24.69 13.73
CA LEU A 9 4.17 25.22 13.50
C LEU A 9 5.23 24.15 13.69
N ILE A 10 6.33 24.25 12.96
CA ILE A 10 7.50 23.38 13.09
C ILE A 10 8.36 23.87 14.26
N GLU A 11 8.81 22.96 15.12
CA GLU A 11 9.79 23.24 16.18
C GLU A 11 11.05 22.38 16.02
N GLU A 12 12.07 22.71 16.81
CA GLU A 12 13.28 21.90 16.90
C GLU A 12 12.96 20.48 17.43
N GLY A 13 13.57 19.48 16.82
CA GLY A 13 13.35 18.06 17.10
C GLY A 13 12.17 17.42 16.35
N ASP A 14 11.32 18.20 15.66
CA ASP A 14 10.25 17.62 14.85
C ASP A 14 10.82 16.90 13.61
N THR A 15 10.27 15.72 13.29
CA THR A 15 10.44 15.12 11.96
C THR A 15 9.49 15.83 10.98
N VAL A 16 10.00 16.24 9.82
CA VAL A 16 9.23 16.90 8.76
C VAL A 16 9.45 16.20 7.42
N ILE A 17 8.45 16.26 6.54
CA ILE A 17 8.55 15.70 5.19
C ILE A 17 8.76 16.85 4.20
N LEU A 18 9.93 16.89 3.57
CA LEU A 18 10.23 17.80 2.48
C LEU A 18 9.74 17.21 1.16
N TYR A 19 8.68 17.79 0.62
CA TYR A 19 8.08 17.40 -0.65
C TYR A 19 8.52 18.36 -1.77
N ILE A 20 9.36 17.85 -2.67
CA ILE A 20 9.81 18.59 -3.87
C ILE A 20 8.97 18.19 -5.08
N GLY A 21 8.65 16.90 -5.19
CA GLY A 21 7.81 16.34 -6.23
C GLY A 21 7.53 14.86 -5.96
N VAL A 22 6.73 14.23 -6.82
CA VAL A 22 6.22 12.87 -6.63
C VAL A 22 7.33 11.84 -6.36
N SER A 23 8.50 11.99 -6.99
CA SER A 23 9.65 11.08 -6.83
C SER A 23 10.73 11.62 -5.89
N GLN A 24 10.53 12.79 -5.28
CA GLN A 24 11.54 13.47 -4.46
C GLN A 24 10.89 13.96 -3.18
N ILE A 25 10.80 13.04 -2.23
CA ILE A 25 10.23 13.24 -0.91
C ILE A 25 11.27 12.77 0.09
N TYR A 26 11.54 13.57 1.12
CA TYR A 26 12.57 13.28 2.11
C TYR A 26 12.03 13.52 3.51
N ALA A 27 12.36 12.63 4.45
CA ALA A 27 12.20 12.91 5.86
C ALA A 27 13.46 13.61 6.40
N LEU A 28 13.26 14.64 7.22
CA LEU A 28 14.33 15.36 7.91
C LEU A 28 13.93 15.58 9.36
N GLU A 29 14.89 15.43 10.25
CA GLU A 29 14.78 15.91 11.63
C GLU A 29 15.20 17.38 11.70
N VAL A 30 14.36 18.22 12.30
CA VAL A 30 14.61 19.66 12.41
C VAL A 30 15.60 19.94 13.53
N LYS A 31 16.88 19.88 13.20
CA LYS A 31 17.99 20.30 14.07
C LYS A 31 18.67 21.51 13.44
N PRO A 32 18.74 22.69 14.12
CA PRO A 32 19.39 23.87 13.57
C PRO A 32 20.88 23.65 13.28
N LYS A 33 21.55 22.85 14.13
CA LYS A 33 22.98 22.53 14.01
C LYS A 33 23.20 21.02 14.09
N ILE A 34 24.23 20.55 13.40
CA ILE A 34 24.71 19.17 13.45
C ILE A 34 26.21 19.16 13.76
N THR A 35 26.68 18.09 14.38
CA THR A 35 28.10 17.91 14.67
C THR A 35 28.81 17.33 13.45
N ASN A 36 29.86 18.00 12.97
CA ASN A 36 30.66 17.48 11.88
C ASN A 36 31.59 16.33 12.35
N LYS A 37 32.31 15.69 11.42
CA LYS A 37 33.27 14.62 11.73
C LYS A 37 34.42 15.05 12.67
N LEU A 38 34.63 16.35 12.83
CA LEU A 38 35.65 16.95 13.70
C LEU A 38 35.09 17.35 15.08
N GLY A 39 33.84 17.00 15.39
CA GLY A 39 33.21 17.33 16.68
C GLY A 39 32.73 18.78 16.81
N GLN A 40 32.76 19.57 15.74
CA GLN A 40 32.37 20.98 15.76
C GLN A 40 30.90 21.15 15.34
N PRO A 41 30.13 22.03 16.02
CA PRO A 41 28.75 22.33 15.63
C PRO A 41 28.75 23.20 14.37
N VAL A 42 28.13 22.69 13.30
CA VAL A 42 27.94 23.40 12.03
C VAL A 42 26.46 23.56 11.72
N ASP A 43 26.11 24.57 10.94
CA ASP A 43 24.72 24.77 10.50
C ASP A 43 24.23 23.54 9.72
N ASN A 44 23.03 23.07 10.06
CA ASN A 44 22.43 21.96 9.37
C ASN A 44 21.83 22.43 8.03
N VAL A 45 22.47 22.02 6.94
CA VAL A 45 22.07 22.37 5.58
C VAL A 45 21.74 21.10 4.81
N PHE A 46 20.46 20.91 4.49
CA PHE A 46 19.99 19.80 3.69
C PHE A 46 20.19 20.10 2.20
N GLN A 47 20.86 19.20 1.48
CA GLN A 47 21.18 19.38 0.06
C GLN A 47 20.17 18.65 -0.81
N THR A 48 19.64 19.34 -1.80
CA THR A 48 18.73 18.77 -2.80
C THR A 48 19.26 19.04 -4.21
N ARG A 49 18.68 18.38 -5.21
CA ARG A 49 18.98 18.66 -6.63
C ARG A 49 18.60 20.09 -7.04
N TYR A 50 17.71 20.73 -6.30
CA TYR A 50 17.24 22.10 -6.51
C TYR A 50 17.82 23.07 -5.46
N GLY A 51 19.03 22.76 -4.98
CA GLY A 51 19.76 23.62 -4.06
C GLY A 51 19.60 23.24 -2.59
N SER A 52 20.14 24.10 -1.74
CA SER A 52 20.29 23.88 -0.31
C SER A 52 19.12 24.47 0.49
N LEU A 53 18.72 23.76 1.53
CA LEU A 53 17.77 24.18 2.56
C LEU A 53 18.51 24.33 3.88
N LYS A 54 18.53 25.54 4.46
CA LYS A 54 18.99 25.72 5.85
C LYS A 54 17.90 25.23 6.79
N VAL A 55 18.15 24.17 7.55
CA VAL A 55 17.13 23.51 8.38
C VAL A 55 16.63 24.46 9.49
N MET A 56 17.49 25.35 10.00
CA MET A 56 17.10 26.41 10.94
C MET A 56 15.92 27.27 10.42
N ASN A 57 15.82 27.49 9.10
CA ASN A 57 14.74 28.31 8.53
C ASN A 57 13.37 27.63 8.57
N LEU A 58 13.30 26.35 8.96
CA LEU A 58 12.03 25.63 9.10
C LEU A 58 11.37 25.92 10.44
N ILE A 59 12.12 26.32 11.46
CA ILE A 59 11.58 26.55 12.80
C ILE A 59 10.62 27.75 12.76
N GLY A 60 9.42 27.57 13.31
CA GLY A 60 8.35 28.55 13.29
C GLY A 60 7.56 28.61 11.98
N VAL A 61 7.95 27.85 10.94
CA VAL A 61 7.18 27.76 9.69
C VAL A 61 5.96 26.88 9.90
N LYS A 62 4.83 27.25 9.30
CA LYS A 62 3.61 26.45 9.34
C LYS A 62 3.74 25.21 8.45
N PHE A 63 3.33 24.04 8.93
CA PHE A 63 3.21 22.85 8.08
C PHE A 63 2.28 23.11 6.88
N GLY A 64 2.62 22.54 5.74
CA GLY A 64 2.02 22.79 4.43
C GLY A 64 2.58 23.99 3.67
N SER A 65 3.45 24.80 4.29
CA SER A 65 4.01 25.99 3.64
C SER A 65 5.00 25.64 2.53
N LYS A 66 5.05 26.52 1.54
CA LYS A 66 6.10 26.55 0.53
C LYS A 66 7.36 27.21 1.10
N VAL A 67 8.49 26.52 1.04
CA VAL A 67 9.79 27.00 1.50
C VAL A 67 10.75 27.18 0.32
N SER A 68 11.56 28.23 0.37
CA SER A 68 12.56 28.52 -0.66
C SER A 68 13.82 27.69 -0.45
N LEU A 69 14.30 27.09 -1.54
CA LEU A 69 15.63 26.48 -1.62
C LEU A 69 16.58 27.46 -2.29
N SER A 70 17.89 27.22 -2.25
CA SER A 70 18.83 28.09 -2.99
C SER A 70 18.60 28.10 -4.50
N LYS A 71 17.97 27.05 -5.07
CA LYS A 71 17.58 26.98 -6.48
C LYS A 71 16.19 26.35 -6.68
N GLY A 72 15.13 26.99 -6.18
CA GLY A 72 13.76 26.53 -6.36
C GLY A 72 12.96 26.58 -5.08
N TRP A 73 12.06 25.63 -4.89
CA TRP A 73 11.18 25.58 -3.72
C TRP A 73 10.74 24.15 -3.42
N ALA A 74 10.26 23.93 -2.19
CA ALA A 74 9.64 22.69 -1.74
C ALA A 74 8.44 22.99 -0.83
N HIS A 75 7.62 21.99 -0.53
CA HIS A 75 6.65 22.07 0.57
C HIS A 75 7.18 21.31 1.78
N VAL A 76 6.90 21.82 2.97
CA VAL A 76 7.17 21.11 4.23
C VAL A 76 5.86 20.55 4.76
N LEU A 77 5.72 19.24 4.77
CA LEU A 77 4.50 18.54 5.16
C LEU A 77 4.65 17.96 6.57
N TYR A 78 3.53 17.92 7.28
CA TYR A 78 3.42 17.22 8.54
C TYR A 78 3.58 15.71 8.26
N PRO A 79 4.38 14.97 9.03
CA PRO A 79 4.64 13.57 8.71
C PRO A 79 3.41 12.72 9.05
N THR A 80 3.11 11.79 8.16
CA THR A 80 2.09 10.75 8.38
C THR A 80 2.74 9.39 8.16
N PRO A 81 2.17 8.30 8.70
CA PRO A 81 2.65 6.95 8.42
C PRO A 81 2.81 6.63 6.92
N GLU A 82 1.94 7.15 6.05
CA GLU A 82 2.05 6.98 4.59
C GLU A 82 3.28 7.71 4.04
N LEU A 83 3.46 8.99 4.39
CA LEU A 83 4.63 9.75 3.95
C LEU A 83 5.92 9.19 4.54
N TRP A 84 5.89 8.72 5.78
CA TRP A 84 7.01 8.04 6.42
C TRP A 84 7.34 6.74 5.69
N THR A 85 6.35 5.93 5.34
CA THR A 85 6.56 4.68 4.56
C THR A 85 7.32 4.91 3.26
N VAL A 86 7.10 6.05 2.59
CA VAL A 86 7.80 6.40 1.35
C VAL A 86 9.21 6.96 1.58
N THR A 87 9.50 7.47 2.79
CA THR A 87 10.72 8.25 3.08
C THR A 87 11.65 7.64 4.11
N LEU A 88 11.18 6.61 4.83
CA LEU A 88 11.93 5.98 5.92
C LEU A 88 13.22 5.33 5.40
N PRO A 89 14.26 5.26 6.25
CA PRO A 89 15.47 4.54 5.91
C PRO A 89 15.20 3.02 5.88
N HIS A 90 15.26 2.43 4.70
CA HIS A 90 15.06 0.99 4.54
C HIS A 90 16.19 0.19 5.19
N ARG A 91 15.85 -0.59 6.22
CA ARG A 91 16.71 -1.60 6.85
C ARG A 91 16.36 -3.02 6.38
N THR A 92 15.12 -3.18 5.91
CA THR A 92 14.50 -4.42 5.45
C THR A 92 13.58 -4.11 4.26
N GLN A 93 13.04 -5.16 3.64
CA GLN A 93 11.80 -5.03 2.89
C GLN A 93 10.69 -4.53 3.84
N ILE A 94 9.76 -3.73 3.31
CA ILE A 94 8.63 -3.16 4.08
C ILE A 94 7.32 -3.48 3.39
N LEU A 95 6.23 -3.41 4.17
CA LEU A 95 4.88 -3.27 3.63
C LEU A 95 4.65 -1.84 3.16
N TYR A 96 3.88 -1.68 2.08
CA TYR A 96 3.44 -0.36 1.60
C TYR A 96 1.98 -0.11 1.98
N THR A 97 1.52 1.13 1.80
CA THR A 97 0.19 1.58 2.19
C THR A 97 -0.97 0.67 1.75
N PRO A 98 -1.01 0.09 0.53
CA PRO A 98 -2.09 -0.81 0.14
C PRO A 98 -2.22 -2.02 1.08
N ASP A 99 -1.14 -2.77 1.29
CA ASP A 99 -1.13 -3.94 2.19
C ASP A 99 -1.38 -3.53 3.64
N ILE A 100 -0.74 -2.45 4.10
CA ILE A 100 -0.95 -1.91 5.46
C ILE A 100 -2.43 -1.57 5.69
N SER A 101 -3.09 -0.96 4.72
CA SER A 101 -4.51 -0.59 4.84
C SER A 101 -5.41 -1.82 4.96
N MET A 102 -5.08 -2.89 4.23
CA MET A 102 -5.78 -4.17 4.33
C MET A 102 -5.51 -4.85 5.66
N VAL A 103 -4.25 -4.86 6.14
CA VAL A 103 -3.88 -5.38 7.46
C VAL A 103 -4.66 -4.69 8.57
N VAL A 104 -4.63 -3.35 8.62
CA VAL A 104 -5.33 -2.57 9.65
C VAL A 104 -6.84 -2.87 9.64
N THR A 105 -7.44 -2.96 8.45
CA THR A 105 -8.88 -3.19 8.31
C THR A 105 -9.27 -4.64 8.66
N GLN A 106 -8.57 -5.64 8.11
CA GLN A 106 -8.92 -7.06 8.24
C GLN A 106 -8.52 -7.66 9.60
N LEU A 107 -7.60 -7.01 10.32
CA LEU A 107 -7.31 -7.30 11.73
C LEU A 107 -8.21 -6.50 12.70
N GLU A 108 -9.15 -5.71 12.19
CA GLU A 108 -10.11 -4.92 12.98
C GLU A 108 -9.43 -3.94 13.95
N ILE A 109 -8.28 -3.40 13.55
CA ILE A 109 -7.45 -2.55 14.40
C ILE A 109 -8.06 -1.15 14.48
N GLY A 110 -8.44 -0.76 15.69
CA GLY A 110 -8.96 0.57 16.00
C GLY A 110 -8.39 1.17 17.30
N PRO A 111 -8.83 2.38 17.68
CA PRO A 111 -8.41 3.04 18.91
C PRO A 111 -8.57 2.14 20.13
N GLY A 112 -7.52 2.01 20.94
CA GLY A 112 -7.53 1.17 22.13
C GLY A 112 -7.08 -0.28 21.92
N SER A 113 -6.93 -0.74 20.67
CA SER A 113 -6.49 -2.11 20.39
C SER A 113 -5.08 -2.37 20.94
N VAL A 114 -4.87 -3.59 21.45
CA VAL A 114 -3.55 -4.11 21.78
C VAL A 114 -3.10 -5.02 20.64
N VAL A 115 -1.98 -4.67 20.00
CA VAL A 115 -1.49 -5.38 18.81
C VAL A 115 -0.09 -5.91 19.05
N CYS A 116 0.15 -7.16 18.66
CA CYS A 116 1.49 -7.74 18.59
C CYS A 116 2.00 -7.78 17.15
N GLU A 117 3.26 -7.44 16.93
CA GLU A 117 3.94 -7.42 15.63
C GLU A 117 5.27 -8.19 15.70
N ALA A 118 5.54 -9.03 14.71
CA ALA A 118 6.83 -9.68 14.53
C ALA A 118 7.08 -9.95 13.04
N GLY A 119 8.17 -9.52 12.39
CA GLY A 119 9.25 -8.68 12.87
C GLY A 119 8.99 -7.16 12.75
N THR A 120 9.71 -6.37 13.55
CA THR A 120 9.63 -4.89 13.51
C THR A 120 10.18 -4.32 12.20
N GLY A 121 11.28 -4.91 11.69
CA GLY A 121 11.88 -4.53 10.42
C GLY A 121 12.28 -3.06 10.36
N SER A 122 11.76 -2.33 9.38
CA SER A 122 12.01 -0.89 9.22
C SER A 122 10.93 0.00 9.87
N GLY A 123 9.95 -0.58 10.57
CA GLY A 123 8.93 0.16 11.31
C GLY A 123 7.83 0.82 10.47
N SER A 124 7.68 0.47 9.19
CA SER A 124 6.63 1.03 8.32
C SER A 124 5.23 0.69 8.83
N LEU A 125 4.95 -0.61 9.04
CA LEU A 125 3.68 -1.07 9.60
C LEU A 125 3.50 -0.54 11.03
N SER A 126 4.53 -0.62 11.87
CA SER A 126 4.49 -0.13 13.25
C SER A 126 3.98 1.32 13.37
N HIS A 127 4.40 2.24 12.50
CA HIS A 127 3.91 3.63 12.51
C HIS A 127 2.41 3.71 12.16
N ALA A 128 1.94 2.91 11.21
CA ALA A 128 0.53 2.86 10.83
C ALA A 128 -0.33 2.27 11.95
N LEU A 129 0.15 1.19 12.60
CA LEU A 129 -0.48 0.58 13.76
C LEU A 129 -0.56 1.57 14.92
N LEU A 130 0.54 2.23 15.26
CA LEU A 130 0.60 3.22 16.35
C LEU A 130 -0.33 4.40 16.13
N ARG A 131 -0.56 4.82 14.88
CA ARG A 131 -1.62 5.79 14.59
C ARG A 131 -3.01 5.19 14.82
N ALA A 132 -3.29 4.01 14.26
CA ALA A 132 -4.62 3.38 14.30
C ALA A 132 -5.08 3.06 15.73
N ILE A 133 -4.17 2.60 16.59
CA ILE A 133 -4.48 2.21 17.98
C ILE A 133 -4.55 3.39 18.96
N GLY A 134 -4.06 4.57 18.56
CA GLY A 134 -4.02 5.74 19.43
C GLY A 134 -5.42 6.23 19.82
N PRO A 135 -5.57 6.95 20.96
CA PRO A 135 -4.51 7.32 21.90
C PRO A 135 -4.25 6.27 23.01
N THR A 136 -5.14 5.30 23.20
CA THR A 136 -5.12 4.39 24.37
C THR A 136 -4.56 3.00 24.09
N GLY A 137 -4.44 2.59 22.82
CA GLY A 137 -3.95 1.28 22.45
C GLY A 137 -2.43 1.15 22.56
N ARG A 138 -1.95 -0.10 22.46
CA ARG A 138 -0.56 -0.46 22.70
C ARG A 138 -0.03 -1.41 21.62
N LEU A 139 1.19 -1.16 21.15
CA LEU A 139 1.90 -2.01 20.22
C LEU A 139 3.03 -2.74 20.95
N TYR A 140 3.01 -4.06 20.88
CA TYR A 140 4.14 -4.91 21.27
C TYR A 140 4.81 -5.42 20.01
N THR A 141 6.00 -4.93 19.71
CA THR A 141 6.73 -5.36 18.52
C THR A 141 8.05 -6.01 18.91
N CYS A 142 8.51 -6.96 18.10
CA CYS A 142 9.77 -7.64 18.35
C CYS A 142 10.58 -7.83 17.07
N ASP A 143 11.89 -7.92 17.20
CA ASP A 143 12.80 -8.26 16.11
C ASP A 143 13.95 -9.11 16.66
N PHE A 144 14.41 -10.08 15.89
CA PHE A 144 15.52 -10.95 16.29
C PHE A 144 16.88 -10.31 16.04
N HIS A 145 16.96 -9.24 15.23
CA HIS A 145 18.18 -8.48 15.03
C HIS A 145 18.26 -7.32 16.01
N LYS A 146 19.21 -7.38 16.95
CA LYS A 146 19.44 -6.35 17.97
C LYS A 146 19.55 -4.92 17.41
N GLU A 147 20.19 -4.74 16.25
CA GLU A 147 20.35 -3.42 15.62
C GLU A 147 19.01 -2.78 15.21
N ARG A 148 18.00 -3.60 14.91
CA ARG A 148 16.65 -3.15 14.54
C ARG A 148 15.75 -2.92 15.76
N VAL A 149 16.19 -3.30 16.95
CA VAL A 149 15.43 -3.15 18.21
C VAL A 149 15.82 -1.87 18.93
N ALA A 150 17.00 -1.32 18.67
CA ALA A 150 17.53 -0.10 19.27
C ALA A 150 16.83 1.18 18.77
N LEU A 151 15.49 1.17 18.74
CA LEU A 151 14.67 2.23 18.17
C LEU A 151 14.45 3.37 19.17
N ASP A 152 15.42 4.28 19.22
CA ASP A 152 15.13 5.66 19.64
C ASP A 152 14.11 6.33 18.68
N GLU A 153 13.95 5.81 17.45
CA GLU A 153 13.04 6.32 16.41
C GLU A 153 11.59 6.46 16.90
N PHE A 154 10.99 5.42 17.50
CA PHE A 154 9.61 5.52 17.99
C PHE A 154 9.47 6.51 19.14
N THR A 155 10.47 6.57 20.02
CA THR A 155 10.51 7.55 21.11
C THR A 155 10.60 8.97 20.56
N HIS A 156 11.52 9.22 19.62
CA HIS A 156 11.68 10.50 18.92
C HIS A 156 10.42 10.91 18.12
N HIS A 157 9.67 9.95 17.59
CA HIS A 157 8.43 10.23 16.86
C HIS A 157 7.19 10.40 17.76
N GLY A 158 7.33 10.21 19.08
CA GLY A 158 6.28 10.47 20.07
C GLY A 158 5.44 9.25 20.42
N PHE A 159 5.91 8.06 20.08
CA PHE A 159 5.20 6.81 20.32
C PHE A 159 5.72 6.01 21.52
N GLY A 160 6.80 6.44 22.16
CA GLY A 160 7.51 5.69 23.21
C GLY A 160 6.64 5.15 24.35
N GLN A 161 5.55 5.84 24.72
CA GLN A 161 4.64 5.37 25.79
C GLN A 161 3.69 4.24 25.34
N ARG A 162 3.46 4.10 24.03
CA ARG A 162 2.47 3.20 23.42
C ARG A 162 3.10 2.04 22.67
N VAL A 163 4.43 2.03 22.51
CA VAL A 163 5.16 0.94 21.89
C VAL A 163 6.06 0.25 22.92
N THR A 164 6.20 -1.06 22.82
CA THR A 164 7.24 -1.82 23.50
C THR A 164 7.96 -2.64 22.45
N VAL A 165 9.23 -2.31 22.21
CA VAL A 165 10.09 -3.02 21.26
C VAL A 165 10.94 -4.01 22.06
N SER A 166 11.02 -5.25 21.61
CA SER A 166 11.83 -6.28 22.28
C SER A 166 12.72 -7.05 21.31
N HIS A 167 13.94 -7.37 21.78
CA HIS A 167 14.87 -8.21 21.05
C HIS A 167 14.61 -9.66 21.44
N ARG A 168 13.98 -10.41 20.53
CA ARG A 168 13.46 -11.75 20.81
C ARG A 168 13.50 -12.63 19.58
N ASP A 169 13.81 -13.91 19.76
CA ASP A 169 13.47 -14.94 18.80
C ASP A 169 12.06 -15.46 19.09
N VAL A 170 11.08 -15.00 18.31
CA VAL A 170 9.67 -15.34 18.49
C VAL A 170 9.37 -16.83 18.31
N TYR A 171 10.23 -17.60 17.65
CA TYR A 171 10.01 -19.04 17.50
C TYR A 171 10.24 -19.79 18.82
N VAL A 172 11.16 -19.28 19.65
CA VAL A 172 11.55 -19.92 20.92
C VAL A 172 10.93 -19.22 22.11
N GLU A 173 10.98 -17.89 22.13
CA GLU A 173 10.60 -17.05 23.26
C GLU A 173 9.16 -16.54 23.19
N GLY A 174 8.50 -16.71 22.04
CA GLY A 174 7.19 -16.14 21.75
C GLY A 174 7.21 -14.61 21.66
N LEU A 175 6.01 -14.00 21.68
CA LEU A 175 5.82 -12.56 21.50
C LEU A 175 6.05 -11.75 22.79
N GLY A 176 6.30 -12.41 23.93
CA GLY A 176 6.49 -11.76 25.23
C GLY A 176 5.20 -11.18 25.83
N VAL A 177 4.05 -11.55 25.28
CA VAL A 177 2.71 -11.13 25.70
C VAL A 177 1.82 -12.37 25.72
N GLU A 178 1.00 -12.52 26.75
CA GLU A 178 0.04 -13.63 26.87
C GLU A 178 -1.36 -13.09 27.17
N ASN A 179 -2.37 -13.57 26.45
CA ASN A 179 -3.78 -13.29 26.74
C ASN A 179 -4.14 -11.78 26.82
N GLU A 180 -3.46 -10.93 26.05
CA GLU A 180 -3.65 -9.47 26.08
C GLU A 180 -3.90 -8.84 24.70
N ALA A 181 -3.52 -9.50 23.61
CA ALA A 181 -3.62 -8.93 22.27
C ALA A 181 -5.02 -9.11 21.65
N ASP A 182 -5.50 -8.07 20.97
CA ASP A 182 -6.68 -8.12 20.10
C ASP A 182 -6.31 -8.62 18.70
N ALA A 183 -5.09 -8.28 18.24
CA ALA A 183 -4.59 -8.69 16.95
C ALA A 183 -3.09 -9.05 16.97
N VAL A 184 -2.68 -9.98 16.10
CA VAL A 184 -1.27 -10.31 15.86
C VAL A 184 -0.95 -10.21 14.36
N PHE A 185 0.16 -9.58 14.02
CA PHE A 185 0.71 -9.55 12.68
C PHE A 185 2.10 -10.21 12.63
N LEU A 186 2.28 -11.14 11.67
CA LEU A 186 3.51 -11.92 11.47
C LEU A 186 4.11 -11.71 10.08
N ASP A 187 5.18 -10.93 9.98
CA ASP A 187 6.12 -10.85 8.85
C ASP A 187 7.44 -11.55 9.23
N LEU A 188 7.47 -12.86 8.98
CA LEU A 188 8.53 -13.77 9.39
C LEU A 188 8.82 -14.77 8.26
N PRO A 189 10.05 -15.33 8.18
CA PRO A 189 10.35 -16.34 7.17
C PRO A 189 9.61 -17.68 7.38
N ARG A 190 9.24 -18.00 8.63
CA ARG A 190 8.57 -19.25 9.01
C ARG A 190 7.38 -18.98 9.93
N PRO A 191 6.35 -18.26 9.47
CA PRO A 191 5.28 -17.78 10.34
C PRO A 191 4.53 -18.92 11.03
N TRP A 192 4.45 -20.11 10.41
CA TRP A 192 3.84 -21.29 11.03
C TRP A 192 4.50 -21.67 12.36
N GLU A 193 5.82 -21.57 12.52
CA GLU A 193 6.47 -21.88 13.80
C GLU A 193 6.09 -20.90 14.92
N ALA A 194 5.69 -19.66 14.57
CA ALA A 194 5.28 -18.62 15.52
C ALA A 194 3.77 -18.62 15.81
N LEU A 195 2.94 -19.31 15.01
CA LEU A 195 1.48 -19.29 15.16
C LEU A 195 0.99 -19.73 16.55
N PRO A 196 1.56 -20.78 17.19
CA PRO A 196 1.12 -21.17 18.54
C PRO A 196 1.40 -20.11 19.61
N HIS A 197 2.50 -19.37 19.45
CA HIS A 197 2.83 -18.22 20.31
C HIS A 197 1.89 -17.05 20.03
N ALA A 198 1.54 -16.80 18.76
CA ALA A 198 0.56 -15.78 18.37
C ALA A 198 -0.84 -16.07 18.95
N VAL A 199 -1.29 -17.32 18.91
CA VAL A 199 -2.55 -17.72 19.55
C VAL A 199 -2.49 -17.51 21.06
N SER A 200 -1.36 -17.80 21.69
CA SER A 200 -1.17 -17.62 23.14
C SER A 200 -1.17 -16.15 23.57
N SER A 201 -0.78 -15.22 22.69
CA SER A 201 -0.83 -13.79 22.98
C SER A 201 -2.23 -13.18 22.87
N ILE A 202 -3.12 -13.77 22.06
CA ILE A 202 -4.49 -13.29 21.85
C ILE A 202 -5.34 -13.47 23.12
N LYS A 203 -6.21 -12.50 23.41
CA LYS A 203 -7.18 -12.56 24.53
C LYS A 203 -8.08 -13.80 24.44
N ALA A 204 -8.51 -14.30 25.60
CA ALA A 204 -9.40 -15.45 25.71
C ALA A 204 -10.78 -15.22 25.07
N SER A 205 -11.17 -13.96 24.89
CA SER A 205 -12.36 -13.55 24.13
C SER A 205 -12.23 -13.75 22.62
N GLY A 206 -11.05 -14.15 22.12
CA GLY A 206 -10.73 -14.25 20.71
C GLY A 206 -10.02 -13.01 20.17
N GLY A 207 -9.67 -13.07 18.88
CA GLY A 207 -8.95 -12.00 18.18
C GLY A 207 -8.56 -12.40 16.76
N ARG A 208 -7.79 -11.55 16.09
CA ARG A 208 -7.42 -11.71 14.67
C ARG A 208 -5.92 -11.92 14.49
N ILE A 209 -5.54 -12.80 13.58
CA ILE A 209 -4.13 -13.04 13.21
C ILE A 209 -3.97 -12.81 11.72
N CYS A 210 -2.87 -12.18 11.34
CA CYS A 210 -2.46 -12.01 9.95
C CYS A 210 -1.01 -12.47 9.81
N SER A 211 -0.73 -13.30 8.80
CA SER A 211 0.62 -13.60 8.38
C SER A 211 0.88 -13.05 6.98
N PHE A 212 2.02 -12.39 6.83
CA PHE A 212 2.55 -11.99 5.55
C PHE A 212 3.55 -13.04 5.03
N SER A 213 3.48 -13.41 3.76
CA SER A 213 4.43 -14.33 3.13
C SER A 213 4.58 -14.06 1.62
N PRO A 214 5.81 -13.94 1.09
CA PRO A 214 6.03 -13.72 -0.33
C PRO A 214 5.77 -14.97 -1.19
N CYS A 215 6.00 -16.17 -0.65
CA CYS A 215 5.91 -17.42 -1.41
C CYS A 215 4.65 -18.22 -1.05
N ILE A 216 4.02 -18.85 -2.03
CA ILE A 216 2.77 -19.58 -1.85
C ILE A 216 2.96 -20.85 -1.00
N GLU A 217 4.15 -21.42 -0.98
CA GLU A 217 4.50 -22.58 -0.15
C GLU A 217 4.54 -22.22 1.34
N GLN A 218 4.94 -20.98 1.66
CA GLN A 218 4.89 -20.46 3.03
C GLN A 218 3.44 -20.26 3.47
N VAL A 219 2.59 -19.74 2.58
CA VAL A 219 1.14 -19.63 2.79
C VAL A 219 0.51 -20.99 3.05
N SER A 220 0.81 -22.00 2.22
CA SER A 220 0.27 -23.36 2.38
C SER A 220 0.55 -23.90 3.79
N ARG A 221 1.81 -23.84 4.24
CA ARG A 221 2.21 -24.31 5.57
C ARG A 221 1.53 -23.54 6.69
N ALA A 222 1.39 -22.22 6.54
CA ALA A 222 0.69 -21.39 7.53
C ALA A 222 -0.79 -21.78 7.61
N CYS A 223 -1.50 -21.88 6.48
CA CYS A 223 -2.90 -22.27 6.41
C CYS A 223 -3.16 -23.67 7.00
N GLU A 224 -2.32 -24.65 6.65
CA GLU A 224 -2.39 -26.01 7.20
C GLU A 224 -2.27 -26.01 8.72
N LEU A 225 -1.30 -25.26 9.26
CA LEU A 225 -1.13 -25.17 10.70
C LEU A 225 -2.29 -24.40 11.35
N MET A 226 -2.71 -23.26 10.82
CA MET A 226 -3.86 -22.47 11.31
C MET A 226 -5.11 -23.36 11.44
N ALA A 227 -5.40 -24.16 10.41
CA ALA A 227 -6.53 -25.09 10.42
C ALA A 227 -6.35 -26.19 11.48
N SER A 228 -5.15 -26.78 11.57
CA SER A 228 -4.87 -27.87 12.52
C SER A 228 -4.94 -27.44 13.99
N ILE A 229 -4.65 -26.17 14.29
CA ILE A 229 -4.68 -25.62 15.65
C ILE A 229 -6.02 -24.93 15.98
N GLY A 230 -7.01 -25.02 15.09
CA GLY A 230 -8.39 -24.63 15.35
C GLY A 230 -8.72 -23.15 15.07
N LEU A 231 -7.90 -22.43 14.30
CA LEU A 231 -8.29 -21.11 13.80
C LEU A 231 -9.39 -21.26 12.74
N GLN A 232 -10.21 -20.22 12.64
CA GLN A 232 -11.35 -20.16 11.74
C GLN A 232 -11.19 -19.02 10.73
N GLU A 233 -12.06 -18.98 9.71
CA GLU A 233 -12.10 -17.91 8.71
C GLU A 233 -10.76 -17.64 8.01
N ILE A 234 -10.00 -18.72 7.76
CA ILE A 234 -8.68 -18.64 7.14
C ILE A 234 -8.84 -18.15 5.70
N THR A 235 -8.33 -16.95 5.41
CA THR A 235 -8.50 -16.28 4.13
C THR A 235 -7.18 -15.68 3.68
N THR A 236 -6.70 -16.08 2.50
CA THR A 236 -5.49 -15.51 1.88
C THR A 236 -5.88 -14.50 0.81
N LEU A 237 -5.27 -13.31 0.86
CA LEU A 237 -5.51 -12.20 -0.06
C LEU A 237 -4.18 -11.69 -0.64
N GLU A 238 -4.24 -11.16 -1.85
CA GLU A 238 -3.18 -10.37 -2.49
C GLU A 238 -3.75 -9.01 -2.90
N CYS A 239 -3.02 -7.92 -2.65
CA CYS A 239 -3.42 -6.57 -3.05
C CYS A 239 -2.53 -6.04 -4.19
N LEU A 240 -3.09 -5.89 -5.39
CA LEU A 240 -2.38 -5.33 -6.55
C LEU A 240 -2.83 -3.90 -6.84
N ALA A 241 -2.21 -2.93 -6.16
CA ALA A 241 -2.50 -1.51 -6.37
C ALA A 241 -1.88 -0.97 -7.67
N ARG A 242 -2.65 -0.18 -8.44
CA ARG A 242 -2.15 0.53 -9.62
C ARG A 242 -2.53 2.01 -9.64
N GLU A 243 -1.52 2.86 -9.81
CA GLU A 243 -1.70 4.29 -10.01
C GLU A 243 -1.82 4.66 -11.49
N PHE A 244 -2.76 5.55 -11.78
CA PHE A 244 -2.98 6.11 -13.11
C PHE A 244 -2.68 7.61 -13.13
N GLN A 245 -1.83 8.03 -14.06
CA GLN A 245 -1.63 9.45 -14.38
C GLN A 245 -2.55 9.83 -15.52
N VAL A 246 -3.31 10.90 -15.34
CA VAL A 246 -4.20 11.39 -16.39
C VAL A 246 -3.41 12.25 -17.37
N LYS A 247 -3.29 11.80 -18.63
CA LYS A 247 -2.52 12.46 -19.68
C LYS A 247 -3.34 12.63 -20.94
N TYR A 248 -2.96 13.61 -21.76
CA TYR A 248 -3.41 13.66 -23.14
C TYR A 248 -2.50 12.78 -23.99
N ILE A 249 -3.09 11.91 -24.79
CA ILE A 249 -2.40 11.14 -25.82
C ILE A 249 -2.90 11.63 -27.18
N SER A 250 -1.97 11.79 -28.10
CA SER A 250 -2.25 12.05 -29.52
C SER A 250 -1.97 10.76 -30.29
N LEU A 251 -2.98 10.22 -30.96
CA LEU A 251 -2.80 9.13 -31.90
C LEU A 251 -2.75 9.69 -33.33
N PRO A 252 -1.72 9.36 -34.12
CA PRO A 252 -1.68 9.80 -35.51
C PRO A 252 -2.83 9.13 -36.27
N VAL A 253 -3.67 9.92 -36.93
CA VAL A 253 -4.67 9.36 -37.84
C VAL A 253 -3.92 8.96 -39.11
N LEU A 254 -3.80 7.66 -39.37
CA LEU A 254 -3.28 7.17 -40.63
C LEU A 254 -4.24 7.59 -41.74
N SER A 255 -3.94 8.71 -42.40
CA SER A 255 -4.62 9.04 -43.65
C SER A 255 -4.18 8.01 -44.69
N ASN A 256 -5.05 7.09 -45.05
CA ASN A 256 -4.89 6.32 -46.29
C ASN A 256 -4.93 7.29 -47.47
N ARG A 257 -3.78 7.89 -47.78
CA ARG A 257 -3.52 8.56 -49.05
C ARG A 257 -2.36 7.85 -49.73
N LYS A 258 -2.71 6.76 -50.40
CA LYS A 258 -2.37 6.63 -51.81
C LYS A 258 -3.67 6.32 -52.53
N GLU A 259 -4.02 7.17 -53.49
CA GLU A 259 -4.81 6.73 -54.64
C GLU A 259 -4.24 5.37 -55.05
N ALA A 260 -5.06 4.32 -55.02
CA ALA A 260 -4.64 3.06 -55.61
C ALA A 260 -4.27 3.38 -57.07
N PRO A 261 -3.05 3.08 -57.55
CA PRO A 261 -2.81 3.17 -58.98
C PRO A 261 -3.85 2.27 -59.65
N GLU A 262 -4.58 2.79 -60.65
CA GLU A 262 -5.69 2.12 -61.35
C GLU A 262 -5.33 0.73 -61.93
N ASN A 263 -4.05 0.33 -61.89
CA ASN A 263 -3.54 -0.94 -62.38
C ASN A 263 -3.36 -2.06 -61.35
N LEU A 264 -3.77 -1.90 -60.08
CA LEU A 264 -3.74 -3.01 -59.10
C LEU A 264 -5.10 -3.65 -58.77
N GLN A 265 -6.20 -3.20 -59.38
CA GLN A 265 -7.53 -3.77 -59.13
C GLN A 265 -7.83 -5.08 -59.87
N LYS A 266 -6.97 -5.57 -60.76
CA LYS A 266 -7.26 -6.77 -61.57
C LYS A 266 -6.70 -8.08 -61.03
N ASN A 267 -5.69 -8.08 -60.15
CA ASN A 267 -5.00 -9.33 -59.78
C ASN A 267 -5.34 -9.88 -58.39
N VAL A 268 -6.10 -9.16 -57.56
CA VAL A 268 -6.43 -9.61 -56.18
C VAL A 268 -7.82 -10.28 -56.09
N LEU A 269 -8.72 -9.98 -57.04
CA LEU A 269 -10.08 -10.52 -57.02
C LEU A 269 -10.17 -12.01 -57.45
N GLU A 270 -9.19 -12.55 -58.17
CA GLU A 270 -9.22 -13.96 -58.58
C GLU A 270 -8.69 -14.92 -57.51
N GLU A 271 -7.77 -14.50 -56.63
CA GLU A 271 -7.20 -15.39 -55.60
C GLU A 271 -8.13 -15.54 -54.37
N ASP A 272 -8.81 -14.47 -53.93
CA ASP A 272 -9.67 -14.50 -52.73
C ASP A 272 -11.02 -15.21 -52.92
N LEU A 273 -11.51 -15.31 -54.17
CA LEU A 273 -12.75 -16.04 -54.47
C LEU A 273 -12.57 -17.58 -54.45
N LEU A 274 -11.35 -18.08 -54.64
CA LEU A 274 -11.05 -19.51 -54.59
C LEU A 274 -10.89 -20.03 -53.15
N GLU A 275 -10.47 -19.20 -52.19
CA GLU A 275 -10.32 -19.62 -50.79
C GLU A 275 -11.61 -19.55 -49.98
N SER A 276 -12.52 -18.61 -50.30
CA SER A 276 -13.77 -18.43 -49.56
C SER A 276 -14.79 -19.57 -49.72
N HIS A 277 -14.67 -20.39 -50.77
CA HIS A 277 -15.53 -21.57 -51.00
C HIS A 277 -15.13 -22.82 -50.19
N LYS A 278 -13.99 -22.83 -49.49
CA LYS A 278 -13.55 -24.00 -48.70
C LYS A 278 -13.92 -23.96 -47.21
N LYS A 279 -14.42 -22.83 -46.67
CA LYS A 279 -14.52 -22.65 -45.20
C LYS A 279 -15.91 -22.37 -44.62
N ARG A 280 -17.01 -22.55 -45.36
CA ARG A 280 -18.37 -22.44 -44.78
C ARG A 280 -19.20 -23.71 -44.99
N LYS A 281 -18.97 -24.71 -44.12
CA LYS A 281 -19.96 -25.70 -43.70
C LYS A 281 -19.73 -25.95 -42.20
N PHE A 282 -20.81 -25.90 -41.42
CA PHE A 282 -20.96 -25.90 -39.95
C PHE A 282 -21.18 -24.49 -39.36
N GLU A 283 -22.25 -24.16 -38.65
CA GLU A 283 -23.60 -24.70 -38.39
C GLU A 283 -24.32 -23.54 -37.67
N ASP A 284 -25.48 -23.08 -38.15
CA ASP A 284 -26.33 -22.10 -37.44
C ASP A 284 -27.72 -22.72 -37.25
N LYS A 285 -28.25 -22.64 -36.02
CA LYS A 285 -29.69 -22.79 -35.72
C LYS A 285 -30.20 -21.53 -35.00
N PRO A 286 -31.43 -21.06 -35.27
CA PRO A 286 -31.88 -19.73 -34.87
C PRO A 286 -32.72 -19.74 -33.57
N LEU A 287 -32.72 -18.60 -32.88
CA LEU A 287 -33.63 -18.27 -31.77
C LEU A 287 -34.47 -17.02 -32.12
N GLU A 288 -35.76 -17.10 -31.81
CA GLU A 288 -36.84 -16.15 -32.14
C GLU A 288 -37.04 -15.01 -31.13
N LYS A 289 -37.89 -14.04 -31.55
CA LYS A 289 -38.23 -12.69 -31.07
C LYS A 289 -39.09 -12.58 -29.80
N SER A 290 -39.19 -11.33 -29.28
CA SER A 290 -40.32 -10.59 -28.63
C SER A 290 -39.87 -9.94 -27.30
N ASP A 291 -40.36 -8.80 -26.78
CA ASP A 291 -41.30 -7.76 -27.21
C ASP A 291 -41.08 -6.50 -26.33
N ILE A 292 -41.62 -5.37 -26.79
CA ILE A 292 -41.64 -4.01 -26.20
C ILE A 292 -42.60 -3.94 -25.00
N CYS A 293 -42.32 -3.05 -24.02
CA CYS A 293 -43.34 -2.29 -23.28
C CYS A 293 -42.74 -0.97 -22.72
N GLU A 294 -43.32 0.16 -23.13
CA GLU A 294 -43.16 1.49 -22.54
C GLU A 294 -44.18 1.67 -21.41
N ASP A 295 -43.85 2.42 -20.36
CA ASP A 295 -44.89 3.12 -19.58
C ASP A 295 -44.38 4.44 -18.96
N ASN A 296 -45.26 5.44 -19.07
CA ASN A 296 -45.10 6.87 -18.77
C ASN A 296 -45.26 7.20 -17.28
N CYS A 297 -44.59 8.27 -16.80
CA CYS A 297 -45.19 9.14 -15.78
C CYS A 297 -44.68 10.59 -15.88
N GLN A 298 -45.60 11.50 -16.21
CA GLN A 298 -45.43 12.95 -16.17
C GLN A 298 -45.80 13.47 -14.77
N THR A 299 -45.08 14.46 -14.22
CA THR A 299 -45.68 15.77 -13.86
C THR A 299 -44.70 16.79 -13.22
N ARG A 300 -44.73 17.98 -13.84
CA ARG A 300 -44.76 19.36 -13.31
C ARG A 300 -43.58 19.94 -12.50
N ARG A 301 -43.02 20.99 -13.12
CA ARG A 301 -42.02 21.95 -12.67
C ARG A 301 -42.59 22.94 -11.64
N THR A 302 -41.74 23.36 -10.71
CA THR A 302 -41.75 24.71 -10.13
C THR A 302 -40.34 25.24 -10.20
N ASP A 303 -40.19 26.38 -10.87
CA ASP A 303 -38.94 27.01 -11.26
C ASP A 303 -38.24 27.68 -10.07
N THR A 304 -36.95 27.38 -9.90
CA THR A 304 -35.98 28.28 -9.29
C THR A 304 -34.69 28.18 -10.08
N GLU A 305 -34.47 29.16 -10.95
CA GLU A 305 -33.31 29.26 -11.84
C GLU A 305 -32.03 29.43 -11.03
N ILE A 306 -31.17 28.42 -11.06
CA ILE A 306 -29.73 28.57 -10.82
C ILE A 306 -29.10 28.31 -12.18
N GLU A 307 -28.55 29.34 -12.83
CA GLU A 307 -27.82 29.24 -14.09
C GLU A 307 -26.56 28.35 -13.90
N ILE A 308 -26.75 27.05 -14.05
CA ILE A 308 -25.66 26.11 -14.30
C ILE A 308 -25.39 26.23 -15.79
N LYS A 309 -24.24 26.81 -16.16
CA LYS A 309 -23.71 26.68 -17.52
C LYS A 309 -23.65 25.19 -17.85
N GLN A 310 -24.55 24.73 -18.71
CA GLN A 310 -24.53 23.38 -19.25
C GLN A 310 -23.24 23.22 -20.06
N GLU A 311 -22.21 22.65 -19.46
CA GLU A 311 -21.13 22.05 -20.23
C GLU A 311 -21.73 20.84 -20.96
N ASN A 312 -21.70 20.90 -22.29
CA ASN A 312 -22.17 19.83 -23.15
C ASN A 312 -21.52 18.49 -22.74
N PRO A 313 -22.28 17.38 -22.63
CA PRO A 313 -21.76 16.06 -22.24
C PRO A 313 -20.72 15.46 -23.22
N SER A 314 -20.45 16.14 -24.33
CA SER A 314 -19.58 15.70 -25.42
C SER A 314 -18.11 16.07 -25.25
N SER A 315 -17.69 16.70 -24.15
CA SER A 315 -16.29 17.13 -23.96
C SER A 315 -15.31 16.00 -23.62
N SER A 316 -15.81 14.76 -23.44
CA SER A 316 -15.00 13.54 -23.30
C SER A 316 -14.60 12.90 -24.63
N ALA A 317 -15.20 13.32 -25.76
CA ALA A 317 -14.83 12.86 -27.08
C ALA A 317 -13.56 13.57 -27.56
N GLY A 318 -12.54 12.79 -27.94
CA GLY A 318 -11.26 13.32 -28.42
C GLY A 318 -11.42 14.36 -29.54
N GLN A 319 -10.52 15.34 -29.56
CA GLN A 319 -10.52 16.40 -30.56
C GLN A 319 -9.46 16.11 -31.62
N GLN A 320 -9.86 16.21 -32.89
CA GLN A 320 -8.92 16.14 -33.99
C GLN A 320 -8.17 17.48 -34.12
N GLN A 321 -6.85 17.47 -33.99
CA GLN A 321 -5.97 18.62 -34.18
C GLN A 321 -4.78 18.20 -35.04
N ASN A 322 -4.52 18.93 -36.14
CA ASN A 322 -3.37 18.70 -37.03
C ASN A 322 -3.14 17.22 -37.42
N ASN A 323 -4.16 16.54 -37.97
CA ASN A 323 -4.12 15.11 -38.34
C ASN A 323 -3.94 14.11 -37.18
N ASP A 324 -3.80 14.57 -35.94
CA ASP A 324 -3.76 13.72 -34.76
C ASP A 324 -5.10 13.74 -34.03
N PHE A 325 -5.51 12.59 -33.51
CA PHE A 325 -6.65 12.47 -32.61
C PHE A 325 -6.16 12.56 -31.16
N ARG A 326 -6.47 13.68 -30.49
CA ARG A 326 -6.02 13.94 -29.12
C ARG A 326 -7.15 13.70 -28.13
N PHE A 327 -6.91 12.85 -27.14
CA PHE A 327 -7.88 12.56 -26.08
C PHE A 327 -7.19 12.39 -24.72
N LYS A 328 -7.96 12.60 -23.66
CA LYS A 328 -7.51 12.45 -22.28
C LYS A 328 -7.71 11.00 -21.85
N THR A 329 -6.70 10.37 -21.29
CA THR A 329 -6.75 8.97 -20.83
C THR A 329 -5.88 8.75 -19.60
N GLY A 330 -6.22 7.72 -18.82
CA GLY A 330 -5.41 7.26 -17.69
C GLY A 330 -4.27 6.38 -18.18
N VAL A 331 -3.04 6.77 -17.87
CA VAL A 331 -1.82 6.02 -18.21
C VAL A 331 -1.18 5.53 -16.93
N THR A 332 -0.99 4.23 -16.80
CA THR A 332 -0.32 3.65 -15.64
C THR A 332 1.15 4.07 -15.57
N GLN A 333 1.69 4.22 -14.36
CA GLN A 333 3.13 4.39 -14.21
C GLN A 333 3.86 3.11 -14.63
N LEU A 334 4.99 3.23 -15.35
CA LEU A 334 5.79 2.09 -15.80
C LEU A 334 6.51 1.37 -14.66
N LYS A 335 6.77 2.07 -13.55
CA LYS A 335 7.38 1.53 -12.34
C LYS A 335 6.61 2.06 -11.14
N MET A 336 6.14 1.16 -10.29
CA MET A 336 5.55 1.50 -9.01
C MET A 336 6.28 0.69 -7.94
N PRO A 337 6.74 1.32 -6.85
CA PRO A 337 7.15 0.57 -5.69
C PRO A 337 5.92 -0.17 -5.15
N GLY A 338 6.05 -1.47 -5.00
CA GLY A 338 5.06 -2.34 -4.40
C GLY A 338 5.78 -3.56 -3.85
N HIS A 339 5.12 -4.30 -2.99
CA HIS A 339 5.56 -5.66 -2.68
C HIS A 339 4.63 -6.63 -3.42
N THR A 340 5.15 -7.80 -3.76
CA THR A 340 4.39 -8.96 -4.23
C THR A 340 4.39 -10.00 -3.12
N GLY A 341 3.23 -10.41 -2.64
CA GLY A 341 3.11 -11.36 -1.54
C GLY A 341 1.70 -11.45 -1.01
N PHE A 342 1.49 -12.38 -0.10
CA PHE A 342 0.17 -12.81 0.35
C PHE A 342 -0.04 -12.47 1.82
N LEU A 343 -1.24 -11.98 2.14
CA LEU A 343 -1.70 -11.74 3.49
C LEU A 343 -2.73 -12.82 3.83
N THR A 344 -2.41 -13.66 4.83
CA THR A 344 -3.29 -14.74 5.29
C THR A 344 -3.86 -14.36 6.65
N PHE A 345 -5.16 -14.12 6.67
CA PHE A 345 -5.94 -13.75 7.85
C PHE A 345 -6.63 -14.96 8.45
N ALA A 346 -6.80 -14.96 9.76
CA ALA A 346 -7.56 -15.97 10.47
C ALA A 346 -8.11 -15.44 11.80
N THR A 347 -9.22 -16.03 12.26
CA THR A 347 -9.88 -15.73 13.53
C THR A 347 -9.47 -16.74 14.59
N VAL A 348 -9.08 -16.25 15.76
CA VAL A 348 -8.95 -17.05 16.98
C VAL A 348 -10.31 -17.02 17.68
N PRO A 349 -11.07 -18.14 17.72
CA PRO A 349 -12.37 -18.15 18.36
C PRO A 349 -12.24 -18.02 19.89
N PRO A 350 -13.25 -17.45 20.58
CA PRO A 350 -13.27 -17.38 22.04
C PRO A 350 -13.08 -18.76 22.68
N GLY A 351 -12.27 -18.84 23.73
CA GLY A 351 -12.06 -20.08 24.48
C GLY A 351 -11.21 -21.14 23.79
N LEU A 352 -10.55 -20.83 22.65
CA LEU A 352 -9.53 -21.70 22.08
C LEU A 352 -8.40 -21.89 23.12
N ARG A 353 -8.25 -23.11 23.65
CA ARG A 353 -7.25 -23.42 24.69
C ARG A 353 -5.84 -23.29 24.10
N LYS A 354 -4.86 -22.88 24.93
CA LYS A 354 -3.44 -22.88 24.57
C LYS A 354 -3.08 -24.20 23.89
N VAL A 355 -2.70 -24.11 22.63
CA VAL A 355 -2.31 -25.27 21.83
C VAL A 355 -0.94 -25.68 22.34
N THR A 356 -0.87 -26.78 23.08
CA THR A 356 0.41 -27.39 23.44
C THR A 356 1.07 -27.81 22.13
N LEU A 357 2.18 -27.15 21.77
CA LEU A 357 3.07 -27.58 20.71
C LEU A 357 3.44 -29.04 20.99
N PHE A 358 2.81 -29.99 20.30
CA PHE A 358 3.31 -31.36 20.31
C PHE A 358 4.68 -31.33 19.60
N PRO A 359 5.75 -31.86 20.21
CA PRO A 359 7.01 -32.03 19.50
C PRO A 359 6.78 -33.11 18.44
N LYS A 360 6.44 -32.71 17.21
CA LYS A 360 6.51 -33.65 16.08
C LYS A 360 7.97 -33.76 15.67
N THR A 361 8.60 -34.83 16.11
CA THR A 361 9.60 -35.55 15.31
C THR A 361 9.01 -35.77 13.92
N LEU A 362 9.32 -34.90 12.97
CA LEU A 362 9.24 -35.23 11.55
C LEU A 362 10.45 -36.11 11.28
N SER A 363 10.27 -37.42 11.46
CA SER A 363 11.16 -38.42 10.91
C SER A 363 11.25 -38.21 9.41
N GLU A 364 12.49 -38.23 8.94
CA GLU A 364 12.90 -38.37 7.55
C GLU A 364 12.08 -39.47 6.88
N ASP A 365 11.20 -39.10 5.95
CA ASP A 365 10.74 -39.98 4.88
C ASP A 365 10.29 -39.10 3.71
N VAL A 366 11.28 -38.52 3.03
CA VAL A 366 11.17 -38.16 1.62
C VAL A 366 12.03 -39.15 0.86
N SER A 367 11.52 -40.37 0.73
CA SER A 367 11.96 -41.31 -0.28
C SER A 367 11.08 -41.12 -1.51
N VAL A 368 11.71 -40.64 -2.59
CA VAL A 368 11.44 -40.97 -4.00
C VAL A 368 9.97 -40.98 -4.45
N LEU A 369 9.57 -39.98 -5.24
CA LEU A 369 9.04 -40.13 -6.61
C LEU A 369 8.91 -38.77 -7.31
#